data_AF-A0A941PRL5-F1
#
_entry.id   AF-A0A941PRL5-F1
#
_cell.length_a   1.000
_cell.length_b   1.000
_cell.length_c   1.000
_cell.angle_alpha   90.00
_cell.angle_beta   90.00
_cell.angle_gamma   90.00
#
_symmetry.space_group_name_H-M   'P 1'
#
loop_
_entity.id
_entity.type
_entity.pdbx_description
1 polymer ?
#
loop_
_entity_poly.entity_id
_entity_poly.type
_entity_poly.pdbx_seq_one_letter_code
_entity_poly.pdbx_strand_id
1 'polypeptide(L)'
;MDRREFALGAGALAVTALAPGAAAQASGISSAARALWRRAIVLDCNLGPQASADTLPLPQGDLDIARASGLTALKTSIGGFNSPFEATIAELAFYQRAIEAHGSTFTQIRAVADIAAAKRATKLGIIFGFESAACLEDKIDRIELFRNLGVRVMQLSYNLTSPFGAGVL
;
A
#
# COMPACT_ATOMS: atom_id res chain seq x y z
N MET A 1 -39.34 4.69 -8.09
CA MET A 1 -37.95 4.24 -7.93
C MET A 1 -37.19 5.38 -7.29
N ASP A 2 -36.91 5.22 -6.00
CA ASP A 2 -36.41 6.25 -5.08
C ASP A 2 -34.88 6.17 -4.98
N ARG A 3 -34.20 7.31 -4.76
CA ARG A 3 -32.74 7.44 -4.71
C ARG A 3 -32.08 6.61 -3.59
N ARG A 4 -32.87 6.02 -2.69
CA ARG A 4 -32.45 5.19 -1.56
C ARG A 4 -32.17 3.72 -1.91
N GLU A 5 -32.59 3.22 -3.07
CA GLU A 5 -32.30 1.83 -3.49
C GLU A 5 -30.97 1.69 -4.27
N PHE A 6 -30.34 2.78 -4.69
CA PHE A 6 -29.08 2.72 -5.45
C PHE A 6 -27.83 2.47 -4.56
N ALA A 7 -27.94 2.69 -3.25
CA ALA A 7 -26.81 2.58 -2.33
C ALA A 7 -26.63 1.20 -1.67
N LEU A 8 -27.49 0.21 -1.97
CA LEU A 8 -27.44 -1.12 -1.34
C LEU A 8 -26.87 -2.23 -2.27
N GLY A 9 -26.27 -1.87 -3.40
CA GLY A 9 -25.90 -2.82 -4.46
C GLY A 9 -24.44 -2.82 -4.93
N ALA A 10 -23.48 -2.38 -4.12
CA ALA A 10 -22.06 -2.34 -4.53
C ALA A 10 -21.15 -3.21 -3.64
N GLY A 11 -21.61 -4.43 -3.33
CA GLY A 11 -20.70 -5.57 -3.16
C GLY A 11 -20.27 -6.06 -4.52
N ALA A 12 -19.33 -5.38 -5.17
CA ALA A 12 -18.76 -5.83 -6.43
C ALA A 12 -17.47 -6.60 -6.14
N LEU A 13 -17.60 -7.92 -6.05
CA LEU A 13 -16.55 -8.85 -6.47
C LEU A 13 -16.17 -8.48 -7.91
N ALA A 14 -15.09 -7.72 -8.08
CA ALA A 14 -14.47 -7.54 -9.38
C ALA A 14 -13.71 -8.83 -9.72
N VAL A 15 -14.43 -9.82 -10.26
CA VAL A 15 -13.80 -10.82 -11.12
C VAL A 15 -13.44 -10.09 -12.41
N THR A 16 -12.26 -9.48 -12.46
CA THR A 16 -11.67 -9.08 -13.74
C THR A 16 -11.21 -10.36 -14.43
N ALA A 17 -11.98 -10.75 -15.44
CA ALA A 17 -11.56 -11.67 -16.46
C ALA A 17 -10.14 -11.32 -16.94
N LEU A 18 -9.29 -12.34 -17.03
CA LEU A 18 -8.00 -12.29 -17.70
C LEU A 18 -8.21 -11.84 -19.15
N ALA A 19 -8.02 -10.54 -19.41
CA ALA A 19 -7.85 -10.04 -20.75
C ALA A 19 -6.38 -10.24 -21.15
N PRO A 20 -6.07 -11.13 -22.13
CA PRO A 20 -4.73 -11.24 -22.66
C PRO A 20 -4.48 -10.00 -23.53
N GLY A 21 -3.89 -8.96 -22.93
CA GLY A 21 -3.71 -7.68 -23.62
C GLY A 21 -2.76 -6.68 -22.97
N ALA A 22 -1.95 -7.08 -22.00
CA ALA A 22 -1.00 -6.16 -21.34
C ALA A 22 0.27 -5.85 -22.17
N ALA A 23 0.43 -6.43 -23.36
CA ALA A 23 1.63 -6.23 -24.19
C ALA A 23 1.53 -5.10 -25.23
N ALA A 24 0.42 -4.36 -25.31
CA ALA A 24 0.19 -3.39 -26.38
C ALA A 24 -0.18 -1.99 -25.85
N GLN A 25 0.73 -1.31 -25.12
CA GLN A 25 0.59 0.13 -24.88
C GLN A 25 1.91 0.89 -24.67
N ALA A 26 3.03 0.34 -25.15
CA ALA A 26 4.34 1.00 -25.03
C ALA A 26 4.64 2.02 -26.15
N SER A 27 3.86 2.09 -27.23
CA SER A 27 4.21 2.84 -28.45
C SER A 27 3.92 4.36 -28.40
N GLY A 28 3.31 4.88 -27.33
CA GLY A 28 2.96 6.31 -27.22
C GLY A 28 3.78 7.16 -26.24
N ILE A 29 4.61 6.56 -25.39
CA ILE A 29 5.34 7.30 -24.35
C ILE A 29 6.69 7.80 -24.91
N SER A 30 6.84 9.13 -24.98
CA SER A 30 8.05 9.78 -25.50
C SER A 30 9.31 9.40 -24.72
N SER A 31 10.46 9.43 -25.40
CA SER A 31 11.77 9.20 -24.79
C SER A 31 12.05 10.16 -23.63
N ALA A 32 11.60 11.42 -23.76
CA ALA A 32 11.70 12.44 -22.72
C ALA A 32 10.88 12.07 -21.47
N ALA A 33 9.64 11.61 -21.62
CA ALA A 33 8.81 11.16 -20.51
C ALA A 33 9.43 9.95 -19.80
N ARG A 34 9.96 8.98 -20.55
CA ARG A 34 10.68 7.83 -19.97
C ARG A 34 11.93 8.25 -19.21
N ALA A 35 12.70 9.20 -19.73
CA ALA A 35 13.88 9.73 -19.06
C ALA A 35 13.52 10.48 -17.77
N LEU A 36 12.42 11.24 -17.80
CA LEU A 36 11.86 11.91 -16.61
C LEU A 36 11.43 10.88 -15.55
N TRP A 37 10.66 9.87 -15.93
CA TRP A 37 10.21 8.81 -15.02
C TRP A 37 11.37 8.11 -14.31
N ARG A 38 12.40 7.71 -15.07
CA ARG A 38 13.57 7.02 -14.50
C ARG A 38 14.31 7.85 -13.45
N ARG A 39 14.45 9.17 -13.66
CA ARG A 39 15.17 10.05 -12.71
C ARG A 39 14.29 10.60 -11.58
N ALA A 40 12.96 10.59 -11.75
CA ALA A 40 12.04 11.12 -10.76
C ALA A 40 11.99 10.24 -9.49
N ILE A 41 11.66 10.88 -8.38
CA ILE A 41 11.17 10.19 -7.19
C ILE A 41 9.66 10.07 -7.39
N VAL A 42 9.16 8.85 -7.49
CA VAL A 42 7.73 8.58 -7.72
C VAL A 42 7.17 7.86 -6.50
N LEU A 43 6.10 8.41 -5.94
CA LEU A 43 5.39 7.84 -4.80
C LEU A 43 3.97 7.50 -5.21
N ASP A 44 3.52 6.30 -4.84
CA ASP A 44 2.10 5.99 -4.77
C ASP A 44 1.65 6.02 -3.31
N CYS A 45 0.65 6.83 -2.98
CA CYS A 45 0.24 7.03 -1.59
C CYS A 45 -0.91 6.12 -1.15
N ASN A 46 -1.38 5.20 -1.99
CA ASN A 46 -2.39 4.22 -1.57
C ASN A 46 -2.35 2.95 -2.43
N LEU A 47 -1.26 2.21 -2.30
CA LEU A 47 -1.01 1.00 -3.07
C LEU A 47 -0.31 -0.04 -2.18
N GLY A 48 -0.83 -1.25 -2.13
CA GLY A 48 -0.10 -2.40 -1.60
C GLY A 48 0.84 -2.99 -2.65
N PRO A 49 2.01 -3.54 -2.27
CA PRO A 49 2.73 -4.42 -3.19
C PRO A 49 1.77 -5.53 -3.59
N GLN A 50 1.60 -5.74 -4.90
CA GLN A 50 0.72 -6.78 -5.41
C GLN A 50 1.30 -8.13 -4.99
N ALA A 51 0.83 -8.67 -3.86
CA ALA A 51 1.15 -10.00 -3.41
C ALA A 51 0.00 -10.90 -3.85
N SER A 52 0.30 -11.83 -4.76
CA SER A 52 -0.66 -12.84 -5.22
C SER A 52 -0.83 -13.99 -4.22
N ALA A 53 -0.02 -14.02 -3.16
CA ALA A 53 -0.09 -14.99 -2.07
C ALA A 53 0.34 -14.39 -0.72
N ASP A 54 -0.30 -14.84 0.36
CA ASP A 54 0.03 -14.48 1.75
C ASP A 54 1.11 -15.39 2.36
N THR A 55 1.91 -16.03 1.51
CA THR A 55 3.00 -16.92 1.91
C THR A 55 4.34 -16.36 1.47
N LEU A 56 5.37 -16.63 2.28
CA LEU A 56 6.75 -16.27 1.98
C LEU A 56 7.54 -17.51 1.55
N PRO A 57 8.45 -17.40 0.57
CA PRO A 57 8.77 -16.19 -0.20
C PRO A 57 7.64 -15.79 -1.17
N LEU A 58 7.51 -14.49 -1.45
CA LEU A 58 6.59 -13.97 -2.46
C LEU A 58 6.93 -14.56 -3.85
N PRO A 59 5.92 -14.83 -4.69
CA PRO A 59 6.12 -15.28 -6.06
C PRO A 59 7.03 -14.36 -6.86
N GLN A 60 7.88 -14.95 -7.73
CA GLN A 60 8.86 -14.17 -8.50
C GLN A 60 8.19 -13.11 -9.40
N GLY A 61 7.00 -13.41 -9.94
CA GLY A 61 6.23 -12.46 -10.74
C GLY A 61 5.87 -11.17 -9.99
N ASP A 62 5.54 -11.27 -8.71
CA ASP A 62 5.21 -10.12 -7.87
C ASP A 62 6.44 -9.24 -7.63
N LEU A 63 7.60 -9.87 -7.41
CA LEU A 63 8.89 -9.19 -7.29
C LEU A 63 9.28 -8.48 -8.58
N ASP A 64 9.00 -9.09 -9.73
CA ASP A 64 9.32 -8.53 -11.04
C ASP A 64 8.42 -7.33 -11.36
N ILE A 65 7.13 -7.39 -11.02
CA ILE A 65 6.21 -6.24 -11.11
C ILE A 65 6.72 -5.09 -10.24
N ALA A 66 7.10 -5.37 -8.99
CA ALA A 66 7.63 -4.34 -8.09
C ALA A 66 8.87 -3.65 -8.68
N ARG A 67 9.82 -4.42 -9.22
CA ARG A 67 11.04 -3.88 -9.86
C ARG A 67 10.74 -3.11 -11.15
N ALA A 68 9.79 -3.60 -11.96
CA ALA A 68 9.45 -2.99 -13.24
C ALA A 68 8.60 -1.71 -13.10
N SER A 69 7.93 -1.51 -11.95
CA SER A 69 7.04 -0.37 -11.72
C SER A 69 7.72 1.00 -11.90
N GLY A 70 9.00 1.10 -11.55
CA GLY A 70 9.73 2.37 -11.49
C GLY A 70 9.31 3.29 -10.33
N LEU A 71 8.44 2.81 -9.43
CA LEU A 71 8.11 3.50 -8.19
C LEU A 71 9.35 3.57 -7.28
N THR A 72 9.46 4.67 -6.55
CA THR A 72 10.49 4.84 -5.52
C THR A 72 10.00 4.38 -4.17
N ALA A 73 8.76 4.73 -3.83
CA ALA A 73 8.09 4.23 -2.64
C ALA A 73 6.59 4.10 -2.88
N LEU A 74 5.94 3.27 -2.08
CA LEU A 74 4.49 3.23 -1.94
C LEU A 74 4.10 3.34 -0.46
N LYS A 75 2.90 3.87 -0.18
CA LYS A 75 2.24 3.68 1.11
C LYS A 75 1.25 2.53 0.97
N THR A 76 1.47 1.49 1.78
CA THR A 76 0.54 0.37 1.92
C THR A 76 -0.34 0.57 3.15
N SER A 77 -1.59 0.16 3.04
CA SER A 77 -2.51 0.08 4.18
C SER A 77 -2.23 -1.19 4.96
N ILE A 78 -1.96 -1.06 6.25
CA ILE A 78 -1.81 -2.17 7.19
C ILE A 78 -3.07 -2.21 8.05
N GLY A 79 -3.75 -3.35 8.07
CA GLY A 79 -5.10 -3.42 8.61
C GLY A 79 -6.09 -2.76 7.65
N GLY A 80 -7.15 -3.48 7.33
CA GLY A 80 -8.31 -2.92 6.63
C GLY A 80 -9.07 -1.93 7.49
N PHE A 81 -10.10 -1.32 6.93
CA PHE A 81 -10.89 -0.26 7.57
C PHE A 81 -11.50 -0.65 8.93
N ASN A 82 -11.70 -1.94 9.19
CA ASN A 82 -12.29 -2.50 10.41
C ASN A 82 -11.40 -3.56 11.10
N SER A 83 -10.11 -3.65 10.75
CA SER A 83 -9.23 -4.67 11.31
C SER A 83 -8.96 -4.42 12.80
N PRO A 84 -9.09 -5.44 13.67
CA PRO A 84 -8.76 -5.32 15.08
C PRO A 84 -7.24 -5.22 15.28
N PHE A 85 -6.84 -4.91 16.51
CA PHE A 85 -5.43 -4.72 16.87
C PHE A 85 -4.56 -5.93 16.52
N GLU A 86 -4.94 -7.14 16.95
CA GLU A 86 -4.16 -8.35 16.78
C GLU A 86 -3.97 -8.72 15.30
N ALA A 87 -5.02 -8.56 14.48
CA ALA A 87 -4.94 -8.81 13.05
C ALA A 87 -4.01 -7.80 12.36
N THR A 88 -4.08 -6.54 12.77
CA THR A 88 -3.20 -5.47 12.25
C THR A 88 -1.74 -5.74 12.59
N ILE A 89 -1.46 -6.23 13.81
CA ILE A 89 -0.10 -6.65 14.21
C ILE A 89 0.39 -7.84 13.38
N ALA A 90 -0.47 -8.83 13.13
CA ALA A 90 -0.11 -9.99 12.32
C ALA A 90 0.23 -9.60 10.87
N GLU A 91 -0.54 -8.70 10.27
CA GLU A 91 -0.26 -8.17 8.93
C GLU A 91 1.04 -7.35 8.91
N LEU A 92 1.26 -6.50 9.90
CA LEU A 92 2.51 -5.75 10.04
C LEU A 92 3.72 -6.68 10.12
N ALA A 93 3.62 -7.77 10.89
CA ALA A 93 4.65 -8.79 10.98
C ALA A 93 4.90 -9.52 9.65
N PHE A 94 3.84 -9.81 8.88
CA PHE A 94 3.98 -10.36 7.53
C PHE A 94 4.78 -9.43 6.62
N TYR A 95 4.44 -8.15 6.57
CA TYR A 95 5.16 -7.18 5.75
C TYR A 95 6.61 -7.00 6.16
N GLN A 96 6.91 -6.99 7.46
CA GLN A 96 8.31 -6.95 7.93
C GLN A 96 9.09 -8.17 7.44
N ARG A 97 8.54 -9.38 7.61
CA ARG A 97 9.16 -10.61 7.11
C ARG A 97 9.31 -10.62 5.59
N ALA A 98 8.35 -10.06 4.86
CA ALA A 98 8.43 -9.93 3.40
C ALA A 98 9.60 -9.02 2.99
N ILE A 99 9.76 -7.87 3.67
CA ILE A 99 10.87 -6.94 3.43
C ILE A 99 12.22 -7.61 3.75
N GLU A 100 12.31 -8.36 4.85
CA GLU A 100 13.53 -9.09 5.23
C GLU A 100 13.87 -10.19 4.21
N ALA A 101 12.89 -11.02 3.83
CA ALA A 101 13.08 -12.11 2.88
C ALA A 101 13.47 -11.62 1.48
N HIS A 102 13.02 -10.42 1.10
CA HIS A 102 13.22 -9.83 -0.23
C HIS A 102 13.98 -8.50 -0.17
N GLY A 103 14.99 -8.41 0.69
CA GLY A 103 15.75 -7.18 0.92
C GLY A 103 16.52 -6.64 -0.29
N SER A 104 16.64 -7.40 -1.39
CA SER A 104 17.14 -6.91 -2.68
C SER A 104 16.09 -6.15 -3.49
N THR A 105 14.80 -6.35 -3.21
CA THR A 105 13.66 -5.73 -3.89
C THR A 105 13.01 -4.65 -3.04
N PHE A 106 12.79 -4.91 -1.75
CA PHE A 106 12.04 -4.03 -0.86
C PHE A 106 12.91 -3.41 0.24
N THR A 107 12.45 -2.29 0.76
CA THR A 107 12.99 -1.67 1.98
C THR A 107 11.89 -0.91 2.71
N GLN A 108 11.89 -0.89 4.05
CA GLN A 108 10.94 -0.10 4.82
C GLN A 108 11.33 1.38 4.80
N ILE A 109 10.35 2.26 4.60
CA ILE A 109 10.54 3.72 4.71
C ILE A 109 10.04 4.18 6.09
N ARG A 110 10.97 4.60 6.94
CA ARG A 110 10.70 5.11 8.30
C ARG A 110 11.01 6.60 8.41
N ALA A 111 11.75 7.18 7.47
CA ALA A 111 12.08 8.59 7.39
C ALA A 111 12.18 9.03 5.92
N VAL A 112 12.12 10.35 5.69
CA VAL A 112 12.24 10.93 4.34
C VAL A 112 13.57 10.54 3.67
N ALA A 113 14.65 10.43 4.44
CA ALA A 113 15.96 10.03 3.93
C ALA A 113 15.97 8.62 3.31
N ASP A 114 15.09 7.73 3.79
CA ASP A 114 14.98 6.36 3.28
C ASP A 114 14.44 6.33 1.85
N ILE A 115 13.62 7.31 1.46
CA ILE A 115 13.07 7.40 0.09
C ILE A 115 14.21 7.61 -0.92
N ALA A 116 15.11 8.53 -0.62
CA ALA A 116 16.28 8.78 -1.45
C ALA A 116 17.24 7.57 -1.43
N ALA A 117 17.38 6.88 -0.30
CA ALA A 117 18.17 5.66 -0.19
C ALA A 117 17.58 4.51 -1.04
N ALA A 118 16.27 4.30 -0.99
CA ALA A 118 15.55 3.32 -1.80
C ALA A 118 15.75 3.56 -3.30
N LYS A 119 15.65 4.83 -3.74
CA LYS A 119 15.93 5.22 -5.13
C LYS A 119 17.34 4.84 -5.57
N ARG A 120 18.35 5.20 -4.76
CA ARG A 120 19.77 4.90 -5.07
C ARG A 120 20.06 3.40 -5.09
N ALA A 121 19.41 2.65 -4.20
CA ALA A 121 19.57 1.21 -4.11
C ALA A 121 18.74 0.44 -5.16
N THR A 122 17.93 1.12 -5.98
CA THR A 122 16.98 0.51 -6.92
C THR A 122 16.05 -0.49 -6.21
N LYS A 123 15.57 -0.11 -5.01
CA LYS A 123 14.60 -0.88 -4.22
C LYS A 123 13.28 -0.13 -4.16
N LEU A 124 12.17 -0.86 -4.08
CA LEU A 124 10.87 -0.29 -3.80
C LEU A 124 10.72 -0.04 -2.29
N GLY A 125 10.59 1.22 -1.92
CA GLY A 125 10.29 1.63 -0.56
C GLY A 125 8.85 1.32 -0.16
N ILE A 126 8.64 0.80 1.04
CA ILE A 126 7.31 0.55 1.60
C ILE A 126 7.11 1.42 2.85
N ILE A 127 6.17 2.35 2.78
CA ILE A 127 5.68 3.16 3.89
C ILE A 127 4.47 2.42 4.48
N PHE A 128 4.50 2.12 5.77
CA PHE A 128 3.33 1.59 6.45
C PHE A 128 2.38 2.71 6.84
N GLY A 129 1.10 2.54 6.55
CA GLY A 129 0.06 3.46 6.96
C GLY A 129 -1.26 2.78 7.26
N PHE A 130 -2.17 3.53 7.86
CA PHE A 130 -3.54 3.11 8.15
C PHE A 130 -4.54 3.95 7.37
N GLU A 131 -5.63 3.32 6.94
CA GLU A 131 -6.78 4.00 6.33
C GLU A 131 -7.91 4.25 7.33
N SER A 132 -7.85 3.66 8.53
CA SER A 132 -8.80 3.91 9.61
C SER A 132 -8.11 3.91 10.99
N ALA A 133 -8.87 4.33 12.01
CA ALA A 133 -8.46 4.27 13.40
C ALA A 133 -8.87 2.96 14.11
N ALA A 134 -9.43 1.98 13.39
CA ALA A 134 -10.04 0.80 14.00
C ALA A 134 -9.06 -0.02 14.86
N CYS A 135 -7.81 -0.16 14.40
CA CYS A 135 -6.75 -0.89 15.09
C CYS A 135 -6.35 -0.27 16.45
N LEU A 136 -6.77 0.96 16.75
CA LEU A 136 -6.53 1.60 18.03
C LEU A 136 -7.46 1.08 19.12
N GLU A 137 -8.67 0.61 18.79
CA GLU A 137 -9.70 0.13 19.75
C GLU A 137 -9.74 0.97 21.04
N ASP A 138 -9.91 2.28 20.84
CA ASP A 138 -10.02 3.32 21.88
C ASP A 138 -8.78 3.53 22.77
N LYS A 139 -7.62 2.96 22.39
CA LYS A 139 -6.35 3.08 23.12
C LYS A 139 -5.39 4.00 22.39
N ILE A 140 -5.29 5.26 22.85
CA ILE A 140 -4.50 6.32 22.19
C ILE A 140 -2.99 6.05 22.23
N ASP A 141 -2.51 5.35 23.25
CA ASP A 141 -1.11 4.91 23.41
C ASP A 141 -0.65 3.98 22.28
N ARG A 142 -1.57 3.30 21.59
CA ARG A 142 -1.25 2.50 20.41
C ARG A 142 -0.74 3.33 19.23
N ILE A 143 -0.99 4.65 19.18
CA ILE A 143 -0.39 5.52 18.16
C ILE A 143 1.13 5.50 18.26
N GLU A 144 1.67 5.61 19.48
CA GLU A 144 3.12 5.55 19.72
C GLU A 144 3.68 4.15 19.45
N LEU A 145 2.95 3.11 19.88
CA LEU A 145 3.29 1.72 19.57
C LEU A 145 3.45 1.50 18.05
N PHE A 146 2.45 1.88 17.25
CA PHE A 146 2.48 1.69 15.81
C PHE A 146 3.55 2.55 15.12
N ARG A 147 3.79 3.76 15.63
CA ARG A 147 4.94 4.57 15.20
C ARG A 147 6.26 3.85 15.46
N ASN A 148 6.44 3.21 16.60
CA ASN A 148 7.63 2.41 16.91
C ASN A 148 7.75 1.17 16.01
N LEU A 149 6.61 0.55 15.65
CA LEU A 149 6.56 -0.54 14.67
C LEU A 149 6.78 -0.09 13.21
N GLY A 150 6.84 1.22 12.95
CA GLY A 150 7.23 1.80 11.65
C GLY A 150 6.10 2.40 10.84
N VAL A 151 4.87 2.47 11.39
CA VAL A 151 3.76 3.19 10.76
C VAL A 151 4.06 4.69 10.73
N ARG A 152 3.82 5.35 9.60
CA ARG A 152 4.12 6.78 9.39
C ARG A 152 2.94 7.62 8.92
N VAL A 153 1.88 6.97 8.47
CA VAL A 153 0.66 7.63 7.99
C VAL A 153 -0.54 7.01 8.68
N MET A 154 -1.46 7.81 9.17
CA MET A 154 -2.73 7.33 9.72
C MET A 154 -3.84 8.26 9.25
N GLN A 155 -4.77 7.71 8.50
CA GLN A 155 -6.00 8.40 8.15
C GLN A 155 -6.94 8.43 9.36
N LEU A 156 -7.59 9.57 9.60
CA LEU A 156 -8.38 9.80 10.81
C LEU A 156 -9.69 9.02 10.81
N SER A 157 -10.33 8.85 9.65
CA SER A 157 -11.62 8.16 9.48
C SER A 157 -11.71 7.48 8.13
N TYR A 158 -12.40 6.34 8.05
CA TYR A 158 -12.70 5.66 6.79
C TYR A 158 -14.20 5.56 6.59
N ASN A 159 -14.74 6.36 5.67
CA ASN A 159 -16.17 6.45 5.31
C ASN A 159 -17.11 6.89 6.43
N LEU A 160 -17.09 6.21 7.57
CA LEU A 160 -17.90 6.47 8.75
C LEU A 160 -17.14 7.30 9.78
N THR A 161 -17.87 7.73 10.82
CA THR A 161 -17.31 8.44 11.97
C THR A 161 -16.31 7.58 12.74
N SER A 162 -15.22 8.21 13.16
CA SER A 162 -14.22 7.68 14.09
C SER A 162 -14.08 8.64 15.29
N PRO A 163 -13.31 8.27 16.33
CA PRO A 163 -12.99 9.20 17.43
C PRO A 163 -12.26 10.49 17.00
N PHE A 164 -11.73 10.57 15.77
CA PHE A 164 -10.90 11.68 15.30
C PHE A 164 -11.54 12.51 14.17
N GLY A 165 -12.70 12.10 13.65
CA GLY A 165 -13.37 12.80 12.55
C GLY A 165 -14.55 12.03 11.97
N ALA A 166 -15.13 12.60 10.92
CA ALA A 166 -16.20 11.98 10.14
C ALA A 166 -15.72 11.74 8.72
N GLY A 167 -16.04 10.56 8.18
CA GLY A 167 -15.85 10.28 6.76
C GLY A 167 -16.94 10.92 5.89
N VAL A 168 -17.00 10.49 4.64
CA VAL A 168 -17.86 11.09 3.60
C VAL A 168 -19.11 10.27 3.28
N LEU A 169 -19.37 9.16 3.98
CA LEU A 169 -20.53 8.29 3.79
C LEU A 169 -21.51 8.36 4.96
#